data_AF-A0A1Z4M328-F1
#
_entry.id   AF-A0A1Z4M328-F1
#
_cell.length_a   1.000
_cell.length_b   1.000
_cell.length_c   1.000
_cell.angle_alpha   90.00
_cell.angle_beta   90.00
_cell.angle_gamma   90.00
#
_symmetry.space_group_name_H-M   'P 1'
#
loop_
_entity.id
_entity.type
_entity.pdbx_description
1 polymer ?
#
loop_
_entity_poly.entity_id
_entity_poly.type
_entity_poly.pdbx_seq_one_letter_code
_entity_poly.pdbx_strand_id
1 'polypeptide(L)'
;MARKNSLREVKKLSSPKTQDVFAYSDYWEAWESHGDDENDSANWSFLADGSFEECLRGIQSLITIQLEYEIREEKNLPLRENPEWFLDELTKRHQSQVEIVKRECFQKGEYIAPGWSIRSMRNRHECEWIAKNGNPGF
;
A
#
# COMPACT_ATOMS: atom_id res chain seq x y z
N MET A 1 -11.41 15.76 7.91
CA MET A 1 -10.04 16.26 8.21
C MET A 1 -9.10 15.08 8.05
N ALA A 2 -8.25 15.07 7.03
CA ALA A 2 -7.26 14.01 6.82
C ALA A 2 -6.28 13.98 8.00
N ARG A 3 -6.12 12.81 8.64
CA ARG A 3 -5.15 12.63 9.74
C ARG A 3 -3.78 12.39 9.11
N LYS A 4 -2.74 13.02 9.66
CA LYS A 4 -1.36 12.98 9.12
C LYS A 4 -0.72 11.60 9.30
N ASN A 5 0.10 11.19 8.32
CA ASN A 5 1.08 10.12 8.50
C ASN A 5 2.06 10.49 9.62
N SER A 6 2.51 9.50 10.39
CA SER A 6 3.41 9.74 11.53
C SER A 6 4.82 10.12 11.06
N LEU A 7 5.24 11.36 11.30
CA LEU A 7 6.59 11.90 11.01
C LEU A 7 7.77 11.07 11.59
N ARG A 8 7.49 10.10 12.48
CA ARG A 8 8.51 9.18 13.03
C ARG A 8 8.99 8.14 12.00
N GLU A 9 8.17 7.77 11.01
CA GLU A 9 8.56 6.75 10.03
C GLU A 9 9.54 7.31 8.98
N VAL A 10 9.38 8.58 8.60
CA VAL A 10 10.21 9.26 7.57
C VAL A 10 11.70 9.33 7.94
N LYS A 11 12.04 9.40 9.23
CA LYS A 11 13.45 9.51 9.68
C LYS A 11 14.23 8.17 9.64
N LYS A 12 13.58 7.02 9.48
CA LYS A 12 14.27 5.71 9.45
C LYS A 12 14.79 5.32 8.07
N LEU A 13 14.36 6.00 7.01
CA LEU A 13 14.62 5.58 5.62
C LEU A 13 15.71 6.42 4.91
N SER A 14 16.43 7.28 5.63
CA SER A 14 17.43 8.18 5.05
C SER A 14 18.70 7.44 4.60
N SER A 15 18.61 6.72 3.48
CA SER A 15 19.76 6.32 2.67
C SER A 15 19.74 7.17 1.38
N PRO A 16 20.81 7.91 1.05
CA PRO A 16 20.80 9.00 0.06
C PRO A 16 20.61 8.57 -1.41
N LYS A 17 20.31 7.30 -1.70
CA LYS A 17 20.21 6.77 -3.07
C LYS A 17 18.77 6.59 -3.60
N THR A 18 17.77 6.64 -2.74
CA THR A 18 16.34 6.64 -3.12
C THR A 18 15.65 7.65 -2.24
N GLN A 19 15.36 8.82 -2.80
CA GLN A 19 14.59 9.83 -2.08
C GLN A 19 13.15 9.32 -2.05
N ASP A 20 12.67 8.93 -0.87
CA ASP A 20 11.28 8.57 -0.61
C ASP A 20 10.40 9.83 -0.71
N VAL A 21 10.30 10.36 -1.93
CA VAL A 21 9.67 11.65 -2.23
C VAL A 21 8.23 11.66 -1.78
N PHE A 22 7.50 10.57 -1.98
CA PHE A 22 6.09 10.49 -1.65
C PHE A 22 5.83 10.21 -0.17
N ALA A 23 6.85 9.99 0.66
CA ALA A 23 6.69 9.97 2.12
C ALA A 23 6.12 11.30 2.68
N TYR A 24 6.21 12.38 1.89
CA TYR A 24 5.64 13.70 2.18
C TYR A 24 4.21 13.88 1.64
N SER A 25 3.65 12.90 0.94
CA SER A 25 2.25 12.92 0.54
C SER A 25 1.37 12.68 1.75
N ASP A 26 0.47 13.63 2.00
CA ASP A 26 -0.49 13.64 3.10
C ASP A 26 -1.89 13.14 2.70
N TYR A 27 -2.08 12.78 1.43
CA TYR A 27 -3.35 12.31 0.91
C TYR A 27 -3.18 11.21 -0.12
N TRP A 28 -3.77 10.07 0.19
CA TRP A 28 -3.68 8.82 -0.54
C TRP A 28 -5.09 8.29 -0.83
N GLU A 29 -5.20 7.45 -1.85
CA GLU A 29 -6.41 6.68 -2.16
C GLU A 29 -6.06 5.20 -2.31
N ALA A 30 -6.99 4.35 -1.87
CA ALA A 30 -6.99 2.91 -2.09
C ALA A 30 -8.18 2.50 -2.97
N TRP A 31 -7.93 1.57 -3.89
CA TRP A 31 -8.91 1.09 -4.87
C TRP A 31 -8.87 -0.44 -4.99
N GLU A 32 -10.02 -1.04 -5.27
CA GLU A 32 -10.20 -2.47 -5.59
C GLU A 32 -10.64 -2.62 -7.05
N SER A 33 -10.13 -3.60 -7.77
CA SER A 33 -10.63 -3.98 -9.10
C SER A 33 -11.51 -5.22 -8.99
N HIS A 34 -12.70 -5.17 -9.61
CA HIS A 34 -13.66 -6.29 -9.64
C HIS A 34 -13.72 -7.03 -10.99
N GLY A 35 -12.86 -6.67 -11.95
CA GLY A 35 -12.88 -7.24 -13.30
C GLY A 35 -11.51 -7.70 -13.78
N ASP A 36 -11.53 -8.60 -14.77
CA ASP A 36 -10.32 -9.14 -15.40
C ASP A 36 -9.61 -8.11 -16.31
N ASP A 37 -10.30 -7.02 -16.68
CA ASP A 37 -9.72 -5.92 -17.45
C ASP A 37 -9.30 -4.78 -16.51
N GLU A 38 -8.01 -4.74 -16.18
CA GLU A 38 -7.37 -3.73 -15.35
C GLU A 38 -7.42 -2.31 -15.98
N ASN A 39 -7.66 -2.20 -17.29
CA ASN A 39 -7.73 -0.92 -18.01
C ASN A 39 -9.14 -0.30 -18.03
N ASP A 40 -10.18 -1.05 -17.63
CA ASP A 40 -11.51 -0.48 -17.55
C ASP A 40 -11.68 0.28 -16.23
N SER A 41 -11.70 1.61 -16.32
CA SER A 41 -11.96 2.49 -15.19
C SER A 41 -13.29 2.20 -14.47
N ALA A 42 -14.25 1.55 -15.13
CA ALA A 42 -15.51 1.14 -14.51
C ALA A 42 -15.37 -0.08 -13.57
N ASN A 43 -14.24 -0.80 -13.65
CA ASN A 43 -13.98 -1.97 -12.82
C ASN A 43 -13.34 -1.62 -11.48
N TRP A 44 -12.95 -0.37 -11.27
CA TRP A 44 -12.29 0.09 -10.05
C TRP A 44 -13.28 0.70 -9.06
N SER A 45 -13.39 0.11 -7.87
CA SER A 45 -14.15 0.62 -6.74
C SER A 45 -13.24 1.32 -5.74
N PHE A 46 -13.68 2.48 -5.27
CA PHE A 46 -13.00 3.22 -4.21
C PHE A 46 -13.16 2.50 -2.85
N LEU A 47 -12.06 2.30 -2.14
CA LEU A 47 -12.06 1.66 -0.82
C LEU A 47 -11.90 2.67 0.32
N ALA A 48 -10.89 3.53 0.23
CA ALA A 48 -10.53 4.45 1.29
C ALA A 48 -9.67 5.61 0.77
N ASP A 49 -9.73 6.75 1.46
CA ASP A 49 -8.83 7.89 1.28
C ASP A 49 -8.30 8.40 2.63
N GLY A 50 -7.26 9.23 2.58
CA GLY A 50 -6.71 9.92 3.74
C GLY A 50 -5.23 9.66 3.92
N SER A 51 -4.82 9.30 5.12
CA SER A 51 -3.44 8.88 5.39
C SER A 51 -3.07 7.61 4.62
N PHE A 52 -1.76 7.42 4.43
CA PHE A 52 -1.25 6.18 3.86
C PHE A 52 -1.66 4.97 4.72
N GLU A 53 -1.61 5.12 6.05
CA GLU A 53 -1.99 4.09 7.02
C GLU A 53 -3.50 3.79 7.00
N GLU A 54 -4.35 4.78 6.71
CA GLU A 54 -5.79 4.55 6.49
C GLU A 54 -6.03 3.73 5.21
N CYS A 55 -5.37 4.09 4.11
CA CYS A 55 -5.46 3.35 2.85
C CYS A 55 -4.92 1.92 2.98
N LEU A 56 -3.79 1.74 3.68
CA LEU A 56 -3.19 0.44 3.93
C LEU A 56 -4.11 -0.47 4.77
N ARG A 57 -4.84 0.08 5.75
CA ARG A 57 -5.88 -0.67 6.48
C ARG A 57 -7.06 -1.05 5.58
N GLY A 58 -7.43 -0.17 4.65
CA GLY A 58 -8.52 -0.41 3.69
C GLY A 58 -8.28 -1.63 2.81
N ILE A 59 -7.02 -1.89 2.41
CA ILE A 59 -6.65 -3.02 1.55
C ILE A 59 -6.17 -4.26 2.32
N GLN A 60 -6.16 -4.23 3.66
CA GLN A 60 -5.54 -5.29 4.46
C GLN A 60 -6.17 -6.67 4.22
N SER A 61 -7.49 -6.72 4.07
CA SER A 61 -8.21 -7.95 3.74
C SER A 61 -7.84 -8.47 2.35
N LEU A 62 -7.64 -7.58 1.37
CA LEU A 62 -7.28 -7.95 0.00
C LEU A 62 -5.88 -8.55 -0.06
N ILE A 63 -4.90 -7.92 0.63
CA ILE A 63 -3.56 -8.49 0.80
C ILE A 63 -3.63 -9.88 1.42
N THR A 64 -4.42 -10.04 2.48
CA THR A 64 -4.55 -11.31 3.20
C THR A 64 -5.12 -12.39 2.29
N ILE A 65 -6.23 -12.12 1.60
CA ILE A 65 -6.88 -13.06 0.68
C ILE A 65 -5.94 -13.46 -0.45
N GLN A 66 -5.23 -12.49 -1.05
CA GLN A 66 -4.26 -12.76 -2.11
C GLN A 66 -3.14 -13.69 -1.62
N LEU A 67 -2.53 -13.38 -0.48
CA LEU A 67 -1.46 -14.19 0.08
C LEU A 67 -1.93 -15.59 0.50
N GLU A 68 -3.14 -15.71 1.04
CA GLU A 68 -3.72 -17.01 1.35
C GLU A 68 -3.85 -17.88 0.10
N TYR A 69 -4.33 -17.30 -0.99
CA TYR A 69 -4.44 -18.00 -2.27
C TYR A 69 -3.07 -18.44 -2.79
N GLU A 70 -2.09 -17.52 -2.83
CA GLU A 70 -0.72 -17.81 -3.27
C GLU A 70 -0.07 -18.93 -2.45
N ILE A 71 -0.14 -18.86 -1.11
CA ILE A 71 0.45 -19.88 -0.24
C ILE A 71 -0.22 -21.25 -0.47
N ARG A 72 -1.55 -21.28 -0.62
CA ARG A 72 -2.28 -22.53 -0.85
C ARG A 72 -1.93 -23.15 -2.19
N GLU A 73 -1.84 -22.35 -3.26
CA GLU A 73 -1.43 -22.82 -4.57
C GLU A 73 0.00 -23.37 -4.55
N GLU A 74 0.95 -22.62 -3.97
CA GLU A 74 2.35 -23.06 -3.84
C GLU A 74 2.50 -24.38 -3.08
N LYS A 75 1.64 -24.61 -2.09
CA LYS A 75 1.69 -25.77 -1.19
C LYS A 75 0.70 -26.86 -1.58
N ASN A 76 -0.06 -26.66 -2.65
CA ASN A 76 -1.13 -27.54 -3.11
C ASN A 76 -2.09 -27.96 -1.97
N LEU A 77 -2.46 -26.99 -1.12
CA LEU A 77 -3.34 -27.22 0.02
C LEU A 77 -4.80 -27.03 -0.38
N PRO A 78 -5.72 -27.86 0.16
CA PRO A 78 -7.15 -27.61 0.01
C PRO A 78 -7.57 -26.36 0.78
N LEU A 79 -8.63 -25.69 0.32
CA LEU A 79 -9.18 -24.47 0.92
C LEU A 79 -9.60 -24.61 2.40
N ARG A 80 -9.80 -25.84 2.89
CA ARG A 80 -10.31 -26.12 4.25
C ARG A 80 -9.24 -26.52 5.26
N GLU A 81 -8.00 -26.78 4.82
CA GLU A 81 -6.92 -27.11 5.73
C GLU A 81 -6.20 -25.83 6.17
N ASN A 82 -6.16 -25.60 7.48
CA ASN A 82 -5.45 -24.49 8.12
C ASN A 82 -4.49 -25.05 9.17
N PRO A 83 -3.32 -25.57 8.74
CA PRO A 83 -2.31 -25.99 9.69
C PRO A 83 -1.71 -24.77 10.42
N GLU A 84 -1.22 -24.93 11.65
CA GLU A 84 -0.66 -23.81 12.44
C GLU A 84 0.45 -23.06 11.69
N TRP A 85 1.31 -23.79 10.96
CA TRP A 85 2.38 -23.18 10.16
C TRP A 85 1.86 -22.24 9.07
N PHE A 86 0.63 -22.43 8.57
CA PHE A 86 0.04 -21.58 7.54
C PHE A 86 -0.19 -20.17 8.07
N LEU A 87 -0.67 -20.03 9.31
CA LEU A 87 -0.90 -18.73 9.94
C LEU A 87 0.41 -17.98 10.18
N ASP A 88 1.47 -18.70 10.59
CA ASP A 88 2.80 -18.13 10.76
C ASP A 88 3.38 -17.63 9.44
N GLU A 89 3.28 -18.44 8.38
CA GLU A 89 3.75 -18.08 7.04
C GLU A 89 2.94 -16.91 6.46
N LEU A 90 1.61 -16.92 6.60
CA LEU A 90 0.72 -15.84 6.18
C LEU A 90 1.09 -14.52 6.88
N THR A 91 1.29 -14.56 8.19
CA THR A 91 1.68 -13.38 8.98
C THR A 91 3.01 -12.82 8.50
N LYS A 92 4.00 -13.69 8.26
CA LYS A 92 5.32 -13.30 7.77
C LYS A 92 5.25 -12.66 6.38
N ARG A 93 4.53 -13.29 5.45
CA ARG A 93 4.36 -12.75 4.09
C ARG A 93 3.57 -11.45 4.09
N HIS A 94 2.54 -11.34 4.92
CA HIS A 94 1.77 -10.10 5.06
C HIS A 94 2.66 -8.95 5.53
N GLN A 95 3.50 -9.16 6.56
CA GLN A 95 4.45 -8.13 7.00
C GLN A 95 5.43 -7.74 5.89
N SER A 96 5.97 -8.73 5.18
CA SER A 96 6.87 -8.48 4.04
C SER A 96 6.18 -7.68 2.93
N GLN A 97 4.93 -8.04 2.60
CA GLN A 97 4.15 -7.40 1.55
C GLN A 97 3.83 -5.94 1.91
N VAL A 98 3.43 -5.68 3.16
CA VAL A 98 3.20 -4.31 3.66
C VAL A 98 4.45 -3.44 3.52
N GLU A 99 5.64 -3.98 3.83
CA GLU A 99 6.89 -3.23 3.70
C GLU A 99 7.30 -2.99 2.24
N ILE A 100 6.94 -3.90 1.32
CA ILE A 100 7.07 -3.68 -0.13
C ILE A 100 6.15 -2.56 -0.58
N VAL A 101 4.86 -2.61 -0.22
CA VAL A 101 3.86 -1.60 -0.57
C VAL A 101 4.31 -0.22 -0.08
N LYS A 102 4.71 -0.11 1.19
CA LYS A 102 5.25 1.14 1.77
C LYS A 102 6.39 1.70 0.95
N ARG A 103 7.39 0.86 0.65
CA ARG A 103 8.58 1.28 -0.10
C ARG A 103 8.22 1.79 -1.50
N GLU A 104 7.42 1.00 -2.23
CA GLU A 104 7.04 1.33 -3.59
C GLU A 104 6.20 2.61 -3.63
N CYS A 105 5.19 2.72 -2.75
CA CYS A 105 4.38 3.93 -2.63
C CYS A 105 5.24 5.15 -2.30
N PHE A 106 6.16 5.07 -1.32
CA PHE A 106 6.98 6.23 -0.95
C PHE A 106 8.01 6.63 -2.02
N GLN A 107 8.42 5.71 -2.88
CA GLN A 107 9.38 5.99 -3.96
C GLN A 107 8.70 6.46 -5.25
N LYS A 108 7.59 5.81 -5.63
CA LYS A 108 6.92 5.98 -6.93
C LYS A 108 5.63 6.77 -6.84
N GLY A 109 5.04 6.84 -5.65
CA GLY A 109 3.74 7.47 -5.43
C GLY A 109 2.58 6.50 -5.59
N GLU A 110 2.82 5.25 -5.97
CA GLU A 110 1.78 4.25 -6.14
C GLU A 110 2.33 2.84 -5.99
N TYR A 111 1.42 1.92 -5.71
CA TYR A 111 1.61 0.48 -5.82
C TYR A 111 0.36 -0.13 -6.41
N ILE A 112 0.52 -0.88 -7.50
CA ILE A 112 -0.56 -1.55 -8.22
C ILE A 112 -0.30 -3.05 -8.13
N ALA A 113 -1.28 -3.77 -7.59
CA ALA A 113 -1.30 -5.23 -7.51
C ALA A 113 -2.52 -5.77 -8.27
N PRO A 114 -2.55 -7.08 -8.57
CA PRO A 114 -3.74 -7.71 -9.12
C PRO A 114 -4.93 -7.49 -8.20
N GLY A 115 -5.96 -6.81 -8.70
CA GLY A 115 -7.20 -6.59 -7.94
C GLY A 115 -7.20 -5.40 -6.97
N TRP A 116 -6.09 -4.67 -6.77
CA TRP A 116 -6.10 -3.49 -5.88
C TRP A 116 -4.92 -2.54 -6.11
N SER A 117 -5.07 -1.28 -5.69
CA SER A 117 -3.99 -0.29 -5.74
C SER A 117 -4.04 0.71 -4.59
N ILE A 118 -2.88 1.29 -4.28
CA ILE A 118 -2.75 2.49 -3.46
C ILE A 118 -1.99 3.54 -4.26
N ARG A 119 -2.48 4.77 -4.28
CA ARG A 119 -1.84 5.89 -4.99
C ARG A 119 -1.88 7.19 -4.19
N SER A 120 -0.84 7.98 -4.34
CA SER A 120 -0.74 9.35 -3.84
C SER A 120 -1.55 10.27 -4.74
N MET A 121 -2.33 11.15 -4.13
CA MET A 121 -3.05 12.19 -4.85
C MET A 121 -2.22 13.43 -5.12
N ARG A 122 -1.04 13.50 -4.51
CA ARG A 122 -0.01 14.47 -4.87
C ARG A 122 0.90 13.92 -5.93
N ASN A 123 1.31 14.78 -6.85
CA ASN A 123 2.38 14.46 -7.79
C ASN A 123 3.77 14.61 -7.13
N ARG A 124 4.78 14.12 -7.83
CA ARG A 124 6.19 14.16 -7.39
C ARG A 124 6.65 15.59 -7.07
N HIS A 125 6.31 16.56 -7.91
CA HIS A 125 6.76 17.94 -7.75
C HIS A 125 6.20 18.57 -6.47
N GLU A 126 4.91 18.35 -6.19
CA GLU A 126 4.28 18.81 -4.95
C GLU A 126 4.94 18.19 -3.72
N CYS A 127 5.24 16.90 -3.75
CA CYS A 127 5.90 16.21 -2.65
C CYS A 127 7.34 16.71 -2.44
N GLU A 128 8.11 16.94 -3.51
CA GLU A 128 9.44 17.54 -3.44
C GLU A 128 9.41 18.98 -2.90
N TRP A 129 8.37 19.73 -3.27
CA TRP A 129 8.16 21.07 -2.73
C TRP A 129 7.88 21.05 -1.23
N ILE A 130 7.01 20.14 -0.77
CA ILE A 130 6.70 19.95 0.65
C ILE A 130 7.95 19.51 1.43
N ALA A 131 8.75 18.61 0.87
CA ALA A 131 9.98 18.15 1.49
C ALA A 131 10.98 19.30 1.73
N LYS A 132 10.99 20.32 0.85
CA LYS A 132 11.90 21.47 0.94
C LYS A 132 11.33 22.64 1.76
N ASN A 133 10.04 22.90 1.66
CA ASN A 133 9.41 24.13 2.17
C ASN A 133 8.46 23.88 3.37
N GLY A 134 8.20 22.63 3.72
CA GLY A 134 7.12 22.27 4.64
C GLY A 134 5.76 22.23 3.93
N ASN A 135 4.76 21.64 4.59
CA ASN A 135 3.41 21.51 4.04
C ASN A 135 2.66 22.85 4.19
N PRO A 136 2.19 23.49 3.10
CA PRO A 136 1.58 24.82 3.14
C PRO A 136 0.14 24.82 3.67
N GLY A 137 -0.44 23.65 3.95
CA GLY A 137 -1.74 23.50 4.59
C GLY A 137 -1.75 23.68 6.12
N PHE A 138 -0.72 24.32 6.68
CA PHE A 138 -0.57 24.65 8.11
C PHE A 138 -0.34 26.14 8.33
#